data_AF-A0A7S4ZS36-F1
#
_entry.id   AF-A0A7S4ZS36-F1
#
_cell.length_a   1.000
_cell.length_b   1.000
_cell.length_c   1.000
_cell.angle_alpha   90.00
_cell.angle_beta   90.00
_cell.angle_gamma   90.00
#
_symmetry.space_group_name_H-M   'P 1'
#
loop_
_entity.id
_entity.type
_entity.pdbx_description
1 polymer ?
#
loop_
_entity_poly.entity_id
_entity_poly.type
_entity_poly.pdbx_seq_one_letter_code
_entity_poly.pdbx_strand_id
1 'polypeptide(L)'
;MVQRLLGPAELRFLRLADELDKDLTPAGRRRLYGALRKLPYGAHKLQLGRLELDLAQIDTDLKDRMARLEAVRGRIDSKGDRGEAVVRGTAISVHLIAALTRDEGVDAVLVDFPSMTRDQVEAAVEYAKAYPKRGRPYPTKSLKTTLAALADAGAFDGDGDPGEVGPRAIP
;
A
#
# COMPACT_ATOMS: atom_id res chain seq x y z
N MET A 1 5.32 -3.78 19.70
CA MET A 1 6.39 -4.64 19.16
C MET A 1 5.76 -5.46 18.05
N VAL A 2 6.11 -5.22 16.78
CA VAL A 2 5.52 -5.97 15.65
C VAL A 2 6.14 -7.37 15.68
N GLN A 3 5.41 -8.37 16.14
CA GLN A 3 5.85 -9.76 16.00
C GLN A 3 5.74 -10.14 14.52
N ARG A 4 6.83 -10.66 13.97
CA ARG A 4 6.83 -11.19 12.61
C ARG A 4 6.16 -12.55 12.63
N LEU A 5 4.89 -12.58 12.19
CA LEU A 5 4.07 -13.80 12.14
C LEU A 5 4.58 -14.84 11.14
N LEU A 6 5.35 -14.41 10.13
CA LEU A 6 5.85 -15.26 9.05
C LEU A 6 7.38 -15.39 9.15
N GLY A 7 7.86 -16.63 9.23
CA GLY A 7 9.28 -16.97 9.22
C GLY A 7 9.83 -17.16 7.80
N PRO A 8 11.13 -17.48 7.66
CA PRO A 8 11.77 -17.69 6.36
C PRO A 8 11.12 -18.81 5.53
N ALA A 9 10.69 -19.89 6.18
CA ALA A 9 10.02 -21.01 5.50
C ALA A 9 8.67 -20.59 4.92
N GLU A 10 7.88 -19.80 5.67
CA GLU A 10 6.61 -19.26 5.22
C GLU A 10 6.79 -18.30 4.05
N LEU A 11 7.80 -17.42 4.09
CA LEU A 11 8.06 -16.47 3.00
C LEU A 11 8.48 -17.19 1.71
N ARG A 12 9.39 -18.18 1.81
CA ARG A 12 9.76 -19.04 0.68
C ARG A 12 8.55 -19.76 0.10
N PHE A 13 7.71 -20.32 0.97
CA PHE A 13 6.50 -21.01 0.55
C PHE A 13 5.54 -20.08 -0.18
N LEU A 14 5.27 -18.90 0.37
CA LEU A 14 4.36 -17.92 -0.26
C LEU A 14 4.87 -17.49 -1.63
N ARG A 15 6.19 -17.27 -1.78
CA ARG A 15 6.79 -16.90 -3.06
C ARG A 15 6.67 -18.04 -4.09
N LEU A 16 7.03 -19.25 -3.71
CA LEU A 16 6.94 -20.42 -4.59
C LEU A 16 5.49 -20.78 -4.93
N ALA A 17 4.57 -20.65 -3.98
CA ALA A 17 3.17 -20.95 -4.19
C ALA A 17 2.51 -19.96 -5.16
N ASP A 18 2.96 -18.69 -5.17
CA ASP A 18 2.54 -17.68 -6.13
C ASP A 18 3.09 -17.98 -7.53
N GLU A 19 4.39 -18.33 -7.63
CA GLU A 19 5.04 -18.68 -8.90
C GLU A 19 4.50 -19.97 -9.52
N LEU A 20 4.17 -20.97 -8.69
CA LEU A 20 3.73 -22.30 -9.11
C LEU A 20 2.22 -22.51 -8.90
N ASP A 21 1.44 -21.44 -8.76
CA ASP A 21 0.03 -21.50 -8.33
C ASP A 21 -0.79 -22.46 -9.22
N LYS A 22 -0.56 -22.44 -10.53
CA LYS A 22 -1.26 -23.29 -11.50
C LYS A 22 -0.68 -24.70 -11.63
N ASP A 23 0.56 -24.89 -11.20
CA ASP A 23 1.32 -26.13 -11.41
C ASP A 23 1.29 -27.06 -10.18
N LEU A 24 1.01 -26.51 -9.00
CA LEU A 24 0.94 -27.27 -7.75
C LEU A 24 -0.49 -27.63 -7.35
N THR A 25 -0.77 -28.93 -7.34
CA THR A 25 -1.96 -29.48 -6.68
C THR A 25 -2.00 -29.12 -5.19
N PRO A 26 -3.19 -29.09 -4.55
CA PRO A 26 -3.29 -28.83 -3.10
C PRO A 26 -2.43 -29.78 -2.25
N ALA A 27 -2.31 -31.05 -2.64
CA ALA A 27 -1.43 -32.01 -1.98
C ALA A 27 0.06 -31.67 -2.19
N GLY A 28 0.42 -31.21 -3.39
CA GLY A 28 1.75 -30.69 -3.71
C GLY A 28 2.14 -29.49 -2.83
N ARG A 29 1.24 -28.51 -2.66
CA ARG A 29 1.49 -27.34 -1.79
C ARG A 29 1.77 -27.74 -0.34
N ARG A 30 1.00 -28.70 0.21
CA ARG A 30 1.23 -29.22 1.57
C ARG A 30 2.59 -29.92 1.71
N ARG A 31 2.98 -30.73 0.71
CA ARG A 31 4.29 -31.39 0.69
C ARG A 31 5.43 -30.39 0.59
N LEU A 32 5.30 -29.38 -0.29
CA LEU A 32 6.26 -28.29 -0.43
C LEU A 32 6.46 -27.55 0.89
N TYR A 33 5.37 -27.09 1.51
CA TYR A 33 5.45 -26.40 2.80
C TYR A 33 6.09 -27.27 3.90
N GLY A 34 5.69 -28.54 3.97
CA GLY A 34 6.27 -29.50 4.92
C GLY A 34 7.77 -29.74 4.72
N ALA A 35 8.23 -29.73 3.47
CA ALA A 35 9.64 -29.88 3.13
C ALA A 35 10.44 -28.61 3.45
N LEU A 36 9.90 -27.43 3.12
CA LEU A 36 10.50 -26.13 3.45
C LEU A 36 10.69 -25.93 4.96
N ARG A 37 9.69 -26.32 5.77
CA ARG A 37 9.77 -26.18 7.23
C ARG A 37 10.84 -27.08 7.88
N LYS A 38 11.20 -28.18 7.23
CA LYS A 38 12.25 -29.12 7.71
C LYS A 38 13.64 -28.81 7.15
N LEU A 39 13.73 -27.85 6.22
CA LEU A 39 14.97 -27.53 5.56
C LEU A 39 15.95 -26.89 6.57
N PRO A 40 17.21 -27.34 6.64
CA PRO A 40 18.19 -26.77 7.55
C PRO A 40 18.47 -25.29 7.22
N TYR A 41 18.89 -24.55 8.24
CA TYR A 41 19.23 -23.14 8.09
C TYR A 41 20.37 -22.96 7.07
N GLY A 42 20.24 -22.02 6.14
CA GLY A 42 21.22 -21.76 5.09
C GLY A 42 21.20 -22.75 3.92
N ALA A 43 20.32 -23.76 3.92
CA ALA A 43 20.13 -24.57 2.73
C ALA A 43 19.26 -23.82 1.71
N HIS A 44 19.73 -23.88 0.46
CA HIS A 44 19.10 -23.27 -0.71
C HIS A 44 18.61 -24.30 -1.72
N LYS A 45 18.81 -25.60 -1.49
CA LYS A 45 18.33 -26.65 -2.38
C LYS A 45 17.23 -27.45 -1.70
N LEU A 46 16.11 -27.63 -2.38
CA LEU A 46 14.97 -28.40 -1.88
C LEU A 46 14.64 -29.54 -2.85
N GLN A 47 14.66 -30.77 -2.35
CA GLN A 47 14.23 -31.94 -3.11
C GLN A 47 12.76 -32.26 -2.84
N LEU A 48 11.96 -32.36 -3.90
CA LEU A 48 10.56 -32.80 -3.89
C LEU A 48 10.39 -34.00 -4.84
N GLY A 49 10.60 -35.20 -4.31
CA GLY A 49 10.61 -36.42 -5.13
C GLY A 49 11.77 -36.38 -6.11
N ARG A 50 11.49 -36.21 -7.41
CA ARG A 50 12.50 -36.09 -8.48
C ARG A 50 12.83 -34.65 -8.88
N LEU A 51 12.09 -33.67 -8.36
CA LEU A 51 12.33 -32.25 -8.61
C LEU A 51 13.32 -31.69 -7.61
N GLU A 52 14.34 -30.99 -8.09
CA GLU A 52 15.21 -30.13 -7.28
C GLU A 52 14.81 -28.67 -7.53
N LEU A 53 14.56 -27.93 -6.46
CA LEU A 53 14.30 -26.49 -6.50
C LEU A 53 15.48 -25.74 -5.90
N ASP A 54 16.01 -24.78 -6.66
CA ASP A 54 16.98 -23.82 -6.15
C ASP A 54 16.25 -22.61 -5.57
N LEU A 55 16.50 -22.36 -4.29
CA LEU A 55 15.92 -21.30 -3.47
C LEU A 55 16.83 -20.06 -3.39
N ALA A 56 18.06 -20.11 -3.92
CA ALA A 56 19.01 -19.00 -3.81
C ALA A 56 18.45 -17.71 -4.43
N GLN A 57 17.84 -17.81 -5.62
CA GLN A 57 17.21 -16.66 -6.27
C GLN A 57 16.01 -16.13 -5.48
N ILE A 58 15.19 -17.03 -4.92
CA ILE A 58 14.05 -16.68 -4.08
C ILE A 58 14.52 -15.95 -2.81
N ASP A 59 15.60 -16.41 -2.19
CA ASP A 59 16.15 -15.77 -1.00
C ASP A 59 16.69 -14.37 -1.28
N THR A 60 17.37 -14.17 -2.42
CA THR A 60 17.82 -12.85 -2.85
C THR A 60 16.63 -11.93 -3.12
N ASP A 61 15.61 -12.37 -3.88
CA ASP A 61 14.40 -11.57 -4.15
C ASP A 61 13.66 -11.21 -2.85
N LEU A 62 13.50 -12.16 -1.92
CA LEU A 62 12.88 -11.91 -0.62
C LEU A 62 13.69 -10.89 0.20
N LYS A 63 15.01 -11.01 0.22
CA LYS A 63 15.89 -10.07 0.91
C LYS A 63 15.76 -8.65 0.36
N ASP A 64 15.76 -8.51 -0.95
CA ASP A 64 15.67 -7.20 -1.62
C ASP A 64 14.30 -6.57 -1.40
N ARG A 65 13.22 -7.34 -1.51
CA ARG A 65 11.85 -6.87 -1.21
C ARG A 65 11.68 -6.45 0.24
N MET A 66 12.25 -7.20 1.18
CA MET A 66 12.23 -6.83 2.59
C MET A 66 12.99 -5.55 2.85
N ALA A 67 14.20 -5.41 2.28
CA ALA A 67 14.99 -4.19 2.42
C ALA A 67 14.25 -2.97 1.87
N ARG A 68 13.61 -3.13 0.71
CA ARG A 68 12.76 -2.10 0.11
C ARG A 68 11.57 -1.74 1.00
N LEU A 69 10.87 -2.73 1.56
CA LEU A 69 9.74 -2.50 2.47
C LEU A 69 10.17 -1.73 3.73
N GLU A 70 11.31 -2.09 4.33
CA GLU A 70 11.86 -1.37 5.48
C GLU A 70 12.29 0.05 5.12
N ALA A 71 12.88 0.27 3.94
CA ALA A 71 13.24 1.60 3.47
C ALA A 71 12.01 2.51 3.29
N VAL A 72 10.92 1.98 2.72
CA VAL A 72 9.64 2.69 2.58
C VAL A 72 9.06 3.00 3.95
N ARG A 73 9.00 2.01 4.85
CA ARG A 73 8.51 2.18 6.22
C ARG A 73 9.34 3.23 6.98
N GLY A 74 10.64 3.28 6.74
CA GLY A 74 11.55 4.27 7.30
C GLY A 74 11.29 5.71 6.84
N ARG A 75 10.45 5.95 5.83
CA ARG A 75 10.05 7.30 5.36
C ARG A 75 8.69 7.74 5.90
N ILE A 76 8.00 6.88 6.65
CA ILE A 76 6.65 7.11 7.14
C ILE A 76 6.66 7.17 8.66
N ASP A 77 6.07 8.23 9.21
CA ASP A 77 5.88 8.36 10.65
C ASP A 77 4.50 7.81 11.02
N SER A 78 4.47 6.77 11.85
CA SER A 78 3.23 6.10 12.28
C SER A 78 3.15 6.09 13.81
N LYS A 79 2.14 6.75 14.38
CA LYS A 79 1.91 6.78 15.85
C LYS A 79 1.20 5.51 16.36
N GLY A 80 1.73 4.33 16.02
CA GLY A 80 1.19 3.02 16.44
C GLY A 80 -0.13 2.60 15.74
N ASP A 81 -0.78 1.56 16.27
CA ASP A 81 -1.86 0.81 15.60
C ASP A 81 -3.18 1.59 15.38
N ARG A 82 -3.33 2.75 16.03
CA ARG A 82 -4.51 3.64 15.88
C ARG A 82 -4.18 4.99 15.26
N GLY A 83 -2.89 5.30 15.06
CA GLY A 83 -2.46 6.56 14.48
C GLY A 83 -2.52 6.50 12.97
N GLU A 84 -2.91 7.60 12.33
CA GLU A 84 -2.77 7.74 10.89
C GLU A 84 -1.29 7.76 10.50
N ALA A 85 -0.93 7.01 9.46
CA ALA A 85 0.40 7.03 8.88
C ALA A 85 0.57 8.33 8.10
N VAL A 86 1.60 9.12 8.44
CA VAL A 86 1.90 10.39 7.78
C VAL A 86 3.27 10.33 7.12
N VAL A 87 3.42 11.03 5.99
CA VAL A 87 4.71 11.15 5.31
C VAL A 87 5.67 11.94 6.20
N ARG A 88 6.87 11.38 6.46
CA ARG A 88 7.85 12.03 7.33
C ARG A 88 8.19 13.44 6.86
N GLY A 89 8.26 14.37 7.81
CA GLY A 89 8.49 15.79 7.54
C GLY A 89 7.23 16.54 7.11
N THR A 90 6.07 15.88 7.11
CA THR A 90 4.78 16.50 6.80
C THR A 90 3.72 16.08 7.82
N ALA A 91 2.57 16.76 7.80
CA ALA A 91 1.36 16.33 8.49
C ALA A 91 0.38 15.58 7.55
N ILE A 92 0.83 15.18 6.36
CA ILE A 92 -0.02 14.68 5.28
C ILE A 92 -0.13 13.16 5.38
N SER A 93 -1.36 12.65 5.31
CA SER A 93 -1.65 11.21 5.36
C SER A 93 -1.09 10.48 4.14
N VAL A 94 -0.40 9.36 4.41
CA VAL A 94 0.12 8.46 3.38
C VAL A 94 -1.01 7.89 2.52
N HIS A 95 -2.08 7.45 3.16
CA HIS A 95 -3.19 6.80 2.46
C HIS A 95 -3.99 7.79 1.62
N LEU A 96 -4.03 9.06 2.00
CA LEU A 96 -4.64 10.12 1.19
C LEU A 96 -3.85 10.28 -0.11
N ILE A 97 -2.54 10.50 -0.01
CA ILE A 97 -1.67 10.69 -1.17
C ILE A 97 -1.71 9.48 -2.10
N ALA A 98 -1.70 8.26 -1.56
CA ALA A 98 -1.83 7.06 -2.36
C ALA A 98 -3.18 6.96 -3.09
N ALA A 99 -4.28 7.42 -2.47
CA ALA A 99 -5.60 7.41 -3.08
C ALA A 99 -5.70 8.43 -4.23
N LEU A 100 -5.19 9.64 -4.03
CA LEU A 100 -5.16 10.69 -5.06
C LEU A 100 -4.28 10.30 -6.24
N THR A 101 -3.09 9.77 -5.96
CA THR A 101 -2.12 9.36 -7.01
C THR A 101 -2.67 8.26 -7.91
N ARG A 102 -3.59 7.41 -7.42
CA ARG A 102 -4.19 6.33 -8.22
C ARG A 102 -5.04 6.87 -9.37
N ASP A 103 -5.69 8.02 -9.21
CA ASP A 103 -6.62 8.60 -10.19
C ASP A 103 -6.00 9.79 -10.94
N GLU A 104 -5.33 10.68 -10.20
CA GLU A 104 -4.79 11.94 -10.74
C GLU A 104 -3.32 11.82 -11.20
N GLY A 105 -2.59 10.81 -10.73
CA GLY A 105 -1.16 10.63 -11.01
C GLY A 105 -0.25 11.50 -10.13
N VAL A 106 1.06 11.24 -10.20
CA VAL A 106 2.06 11.86 -9.30
C VAL A 106 2.18 13.37 -9.54
N ASP A 107 2.16 13.78 -10.80
CA ASP A 107 2.42 15.19 -11.17
C ASP A 107 1.29 16.11 -10.70
N ALA A 108 0.04 15.68 -10.85
CA ALA A 108 -1.13 16.40 -10.35
C ALA A 108 -1.12 16.52 -8.82
N VAL A 109 -0.75 15.43 -8.13
CA VAL A 109 -0.62 15.44 -6.67
C VAL A 109 0.47 16.43 -6.22
N LEU A 110 1.60 16.55 -6.93
CA LEU A 110 2.64 17.53 -6.58
C LEU A 110 2.18 18.98 -6.78
N VAL A 111 1.29 19.24 -7.75
CA VAL A 111 0.67 20.57 -7.94
C VAL A 111 -0.24 20.92 -6.76
N ASP A 112 -0.97 19.96 -6.22
CA ASP A 112 -1.87 20.16 -5.09
C ASP A 112 -1.16 20.14 -3.73
N PHE A 113 -0.02 19.45 -3.64
CA PHE A 113 0.80 19.33 -2.44
C PHE A 113 2.25 19.78 -2.70
N PRO A 114 2.51 21.08 -2.90
CA PRO A 114 3.82 21.59 -3.31
C PRO A 114 4.93 21.44 -2.26
N SER A 115 4.58 21.11 -1.01
CA SER A 115 5.53 20.79 0.05
C SER A 115 6.09 19.37 -0.02
N MET A 116 5.56 18.53 -0.92
CA MET A 116 5.98 17.14 -1.09
C MET A 116 6.99 16.99 -2.24
N THR A 117 7.85 15.99 -2.12
CA THR A 117 8.73 15.55 -3.20
C THR A 117 8.13 14.36 -3.95
N ARG A 118 8.58 14.12 -5.20
CA ARG A 118 8.20 12.92 -5.96
C ARG A 118 8.46 11.64 -5.18
N ASP A 119 9.64 11.52 -4.59
CA ASP A 119 10.05 10.36 -3.78
C ASP A 119 9.12 10.11 -2.59
N GLN A 120 8.60 11.19 -1.97
CA GLN A 120 7.63 11.09 -0.88
C GLN A 120 6.27 10.57 -1.37
N VAL A 121 5.81 11.02 -2.54
CA VAL A 121 4.57 10.53 -3.16
C VAL A 121 4.70 9.06 -3.55
N GLU A 122 5.81 8.67 -4.18
CA GLU A 122 6.08 7.29 -4.56
C GLU A 122 6.20 6.37 -3.32
N ALA A 123 6.90 6.82 -2.29
CA ALA A 123 6.98 6.10 -1.02
C ALA A 123 5.59 5.94 -0.36
N ALA A 124 4.72 6.95 -0.46
CA ALA A 124 3.37 6.86 0.07
C ALA A 124 2.52 5.82 -0.68
N VAL A 125 2.62 5.79 -2.01
CA VAL A 125 1.95 4.78 -2.85
C VAL A 125 2.45 3.38 -2.51
N GLU A 126 3.76 3.19 -2.37
CA GLU A 126 4.33 1.90 -2.04
C GLU A 126 3.95 1.44 -0.64
N TYR A 127 3.99 2.35 0.34
CA TYR A 127 3.55 2.07 1.70
C TYR A 127 2.08 1.65 1.74
N ALA A 128 1.19 2.35 1.04
CA ALA A 128 -0.24 2.04 1.05
C ALA A 128 -0.56 0.68 0.40
N LYS A 129 0.26 0.21 -0.54
CA LYS A 129 0.16 -1.15 -1.09
C LYS A 129 0.51 -2.21 -0.05
N ALA A 130 1.57 -1.99 0.73
CA ALA A 130 2.02 -2.92 1.76
C ALA A 130 1.17 -2.87 3.04
N TYR A 131 0.64 -1.69 3.37
CA TYR A 131 -0.16 -1.42 4.55
C TYR A 131 -1.48 -0.74 4.16
N PRO A 132 -2.46 -1.48 3.61
CA PRO A 132 -3.74 -0.92 3.20
C PRO A 132 -4.45 -0.20 4.35
N LYS A 133 -5.12 0.91 4.04
CA LYS A 133 -5.88 1.67 5.03
C LYS A 133 -6.98 0.79 5.65
N ARG A 134 -7.10 0.83 6.97
CA ARG A 134 -8.20 0.20 7.70
C ARG A 134 -9.43 1.12 7.68
N GLY A 135 -10.61 0.53 7.50
CA GLY A 135 -11.87 1.27 7.52
C GLY A 135 -12.14 2.00 6.21
N ARG A 136 -12.75 3.19 6.28
CA ARG A 136 -13.21 3.92 5.09
C ARG A 136 -12.02 4.38 4.23
N PRO A 137 -12.02 4.10 2.91
CA PRO A 137 -11.00 4.59 2.01
C PRO A 137 -11.09 6.11 1.86
N TYR A 138 -9.97 6.72 1.47
CA TYR A 138 -9.93 8.13 1.08
C TYR A 138 -10.57 8.35 -0.29
N PRO A 139 -11.07 9.58 -0.57
CA PRO A 139 -11.50 9.93 -1.92
C PRO A 139 -10.30 9.88 -2.87
N THR A 140 -10.57 9.59 -4.13
CA THR A 140 -9.56 9.51 -5.19
C THR A 140 -9.32 10.85 -5.88
N LYS A 141 -10.17 11.86 -5.62
CA LYS A 141 -10.04 13.21 -6.15
C LYS A 141 -9.76 14.21 -5.04
N SER A 142 -8.90 15.18 -5.32
CA SER A 142 -8.56 16.22 -4.36
C SER A 142 -9.75 17.17 -4.15
N LEU A 143 -9.82 17.81 -2.98
CA LEU A 143 -10.87 18.81 -2.72
C LEU A 143 -10.82 19.93 -3.77
N LYS A 144 -9.62 20.36 -4.15
CA LYS A 144 -9.41 21.40 -5.14
C LYS A 144 -9.94 20.99 -6.51
N THR A 145 -9.65 19.76 -6.96
CA THR A 145 -10.22 19.20 -8.20
C THR A 145 -11.75 19.12 -8.13
N THR A 146 -12.30 18.65 -7.00
CA THR A 146 -13.76 18.55 -6.86
C THR A 146 -14.45 19.92 -6.84
N LEU A 147 -13.83 20.93 -6.20
CA LEU A 147 -14.37 22.29 -6.16
C LEU A 147 -14.27 22.98 -7.53
N ALA A 148 -13.17 22.77 -8.25
CA ALA A 148 -13.02 23.27 -9.62
C ALA A 148 -14.10 22.68 -10.53
N ALA A 149 -14.33 21.37 -10.48
CA ALA A 149 -15.38 20.71 -11.26
C ALA A 149 -16.79 21.21 -10.89
N LEU A 150 -17.05 21.52 -9.61
CA LEU A 150 -18.31 22.10 -9.17
C LEU A 150 -18.48 23.54 -9.68
N ALA A 151 -17.41 24.34 -9.66
CA ALA A 151 -17.42 25.69 -10.22
C ALA A 151 -17.68 25.67 -11.73
N ASP A 152 -17.01 24.79 -12.47
CA ASP A 152 -17.23 24.61 -13.92
C ASP A 152 -18.66 24.13 -14.24
N ALA A 153 -19.30 23.41 -13.31
CA ALA A 153 -20.68 22.98 -13.42
C ALA A 153 -21.70 24.07 -13.03
N GLY A 154 -21.24 25.30 -12.73
CA GLY A 154 -22.08 26.41 -12.33
C GLY A 154 -22.70 26.26 -10.94
N ALA A 155 -22.15 25.41 -10.07
CA ALA A 155 -22.67 25.22 -8.71
C ALA A 155 -22.62 26.50 -7.86
N PHE A 156 -21.84 27.50 -8.28
CA PHE A 156 -21.71 28.80 -7.65
C PHE A 156 -22.25 29.96 -8.51
N ASP A 157 -22.79 29.67 -9.70
CA ASP A 157 -23.40 30.65 -10.59
C ASP A 157 -24.84 30.88 -10.11
N GLY A 158 -25.05 31.93 -9.33
CA GLY A 158 -26.36 32.19 -8.72
C GLY A 158 -27.42 32.63 -9.73
N ASP A 159 -28.40 31.76 -10.01
CA ASP A 159 -29.63 32.11 -10.74
C ASP A 159 -30.81 32.44 -9.80
N GLY A 160 -30.55 33.18 -8.72
CA GLY A 160 -31.58 33.56 -7.75
C GLY A 160 -31.40 34.98 -7.27
N ASP A 161 -32.42 35.82 -7.49
CA ASP A 161 -32.68 37.03 -6.71
C ASP A 161 -32.34 36.76 -5.23
N PRO A 162 -31.50 37.57 -4.55
CA PRO A 162 -31.19 37.40 -3.14
C PRO A 162 -32.40 37.80 -2.29
N GLY A 163 -33.50 37.08 -2.46
CA GLY A 163 -34.67 37.09 -1.59
C GLY A 163 -34.26 36.52 -0.24
N GLU A 164 -33.76 37.41 0.60
CA GLU A 164 -33.84 37.35 2.06
C GLU A 164 -33.61 35.95 2.67
N VAL A 165 -32.35 35.50 2.68
CA VAL A 165 -31.94 34.31 3.46
C VAL A 165 -31.77 34.71 4.93
N GLY A 166 -32.88 35.03 5.59
CA GLY A 166 -32.93 35.20 7.04
C GLY A 166 -32.63 33.88 7.77
N PRO A 167 -32.05 33.91 8.98
CA PRO A 167 -31.78 32.71 9.75
C PRO A 167 -33.08 31.92 9.99
N ARG A 168 -33.12 30.67 9.54
CA ARG A 168 -34.24 29.77 9.81
C ARG A 168 -34.17 29.31 11.27
N ALA A 169 -35.20 29.61 12.04
CA ALA A 169 -35.36 29.05 13.38
C ALA A 169 -35.44 27.52 13.28
N ILE A 170 -34.57 26.84 14.05
CA ILE A 170 -34.53 25.39 14.17
C ILE A 170 -35.67 24.98 15.12
N PRO A 171 -36.54 24.01 14.74
CA PRO A 171 -37.59 23.50 15.62
C PRO A 171 -37.06 22.67 16.79
#